data_AF-A0A6N2MMK8-F1
#
_entry.id   AF-A0A6N2MMK8-F1
#
_cell.length_a   1.000
_cell.length_b   1.000
_cell.length_c   1.000
_cell.angle_alpha   90.00
_cell.angle_beta   90.00
_cell.angle_gamma   90.00
#
_symmetry.space_group_name_H-M   'P 1'
#
loop_
_entity.id
_entity.type
_entity.pdbx_description
1 polymer ?
#
loop_
_entity_poly.entity_id
_entity_poly.type
_entity_poly.pdbx_seq_one_letter_code
_entity_poly.pdbx_strand_id
1 'polypeptide(L)'
;MVYQRKLVEEVSGWLRIFDDGWVDRTWTGPPEVKFMSEPVPPHEEFIEGVATRDVTIDENSGLGARIYLPQHEPDRSADHNGNKLPVIIHFHGGGFLH
;
A
#
# COMPACT_ATOMS: atom_id res chain seq x y z
N MET A 1 36.90 -12.24 1.13
CA MET A 1 36.74 -10.87 0.58
C MET A 1 35.29 -10.48 0.73
N VAL A 2 34.98 -9.35 1.36
CA VAL A 2 33.62 -8.78 1.34
C VAL A 2 33.47 -8.08 0.01
N TYR A 3 32.51 -8.52 -0.82
CA TYR A 3 32.18 -7.80 -2.05
C TYR A 3 31.53 -6.46 -1.67
N GLN A 4 32.16 -5.36 -2.06
CA GLN A 4 31.63 -4.02 -1.83
C GLN A 4 30.81 -3.60 -3.05
N ARG A 5 29.49 -3.53 -2.88
CA ARG A 5 28.57 -3.07 -3.93
C ARG A 5 28.82 -1.60 -4.24
N LYS A 6 28.84 -1.23 -5.52
CA LYS A 6 28.99 0.17 -5.94
C LYS A 6 27.60 0.76 -6.19
N LEU A 7 27.31 1.87 -5.53
CA LEU A 7 26.09 2.64 -5.79
C LEU A 7 26.12 3.19 -7.23
N VAL A 8 25.06 2.93 -7.98
CA VAL A 8 24.84 3.42 -9.35
C VAL A 8 23.93 4.64 -9.32
N GLU A 9 22.82 4.55 -8.59
CA GLU A 9 21.81 5.61 -8.53
C GLU A 9 21.11 5.64 -7.17
N GLU A 10 20.74 6.83 -6.73
CA GLU A 10 19.90 7.07 -5.56
C GLU A 10 18.75 7.98 -5.94
N VAL A 11 17.51 7.52 -5.70
CA VAL A 11 16.30 8.29 -6.02
C VAL A 11 15.77 8.92 -4.74
N SER A 12 16.29 10.10 -4.40
CA SER A 12 15.77 10.98 -3.33
C SER A 12 15.46 10.28 -2.00
N GLY A 13 16.31 9.32 -1.60
CA GLY A 13 16.15 8.54 -0.37
C GLY A 13 15.09 7.44 -0.39
N TRP A 14 14.37 7.23 -1.50
CA TRP A 14 13.39 6.15 -1.67
C TRP A 14 14.02 4.82 -2.04
N LEU A 15 15.06 4.85 -2.88
CA LEU A 15 15.74 3.65 -3.35
C LEU A 15 17.20 3.94 -3.70
N ARG A 16 18.06 2.93 -3.50
CA ARG A 16 19.44 2.90 -3.97
C ARG A 16 19.65 1.68 -4.87
N ILE A 17 20.17 1.91 -6.06
CA ILE A 17 20.45 0.87 -7.06
C ILE A 17 21.95 0.64 -7.12
N PHE A 18 22.36 -0.63 -7.10
CA PHE A 18 23.77 -1.03 -7.11
C PHE A 18 24.15 -1.70 -8.42
N ASP A 19 25.45 -1.75 -8.70
CA ASP A 19 26.03 -2.25 -9.94
C ASP A 19 25.81 -3.76 -10.18
N ASP A 20 25.51 -4.52 -9.13
CA ASP A 20 25.13 -5.93 -9.18
C ASP A 20 23.61 -6.15 -9.39
N GLY A 21 22.85 -5.07 -9.59
CA GLY A 21 21.39 -5.10 -9.73
C GLY A 21 20.65 -5.20 -8.39
N TRP A 22 21.36 -5.18 -7.25
CA TRP A 22 20.71 -5.10 -5.95
C TRP A 22 20.04 -3.73 -5.76
N VAL A 23 18.91 -3.73 -5.04
CA VAL A 23 18.13 -2.53 -4.73
C VAL A 23 17.88 -2.47 -3.23
N ASP A 24 18.31 -1.37 -2.60
CA ASP A 24 17.93 -1.04 -1.22
C ASP A 24 16.71 -0.12 -1.24
N ARG A 25 15.64 -0.50 -0.55
CA ARG A 25 14.40 0.27 -0.41
C ARG A 25 14.24 0.90 0.98
N THR A 26 15.30 0.90 1.79
CA THR A 26 15.28 1.53 3.10
C THR A 26 15.23 3.05 2.92
N TRP A 27 14.21 3.68 3.50
CA TRP A 27 14.08 5.14 3.51
C TRP A 27 15.30 5.80 4.18
N THR A 28 15.99 6.68 3.45
CA THR A 28 17.15 7.45 3.96
C THR A 28 16.92 8.95 4.01
N GLY A 29 15.72 9.43 3.64
CA GLY A 29 15.38 10.84 3.69
C GLY A 29 14.93 11.33 5.08
N PRO A 30 14.42 12.57 5.17
CA PRO A 30 14.07 13.19 6.45
C PRO A 30 13.00 12.39 7.22
N PRO A 31 13.10 12.30 8.57
CA PRO A 31 12.15 11.56 9.39
C PRO A 31 10.72 12.12 9.33
N GLU A 32 10.56 13.41 9.00
CA GLU A 32 9.28 14.11 8.93
C GLU A 32 8.34 13.53 7.87
N VAL A 33 8.88 12.88 6.84
CA VAL A 33 8.11 12.26 5.75
C VAL A 33 8.18 10.73 5.76
N LYS A 34 8.73 10.12 6.81
CA LYS A 34 8.87 8.66 6.94
C LYS A 34 7.54 7.92 6.80
N PHE A 35 6.44 8.55 7.24
CA PHE A 35 5.07 8.04 7.13
C PHE A 35 4.65 7.74 5.68
N MET A 36 5.33 8.33 4.68
CA MET A 36 5.08 8.04 3.27
C MET A 36 5.71 6.73 2.79
N SER A 37 6.65 6.16 3.57
CA SER A 37 7.36 4.91 3.26
C SER A 37 6.92 3.73 4.13
N GLU A 38 6.36 4.00 5.31
CA GLU A 38 5.99 2.96 6.26
C GLU A 38 4.56 2.46 6.01
N PRO A 39 4.34 1.14 5.92
CA PRO A 39 3.00 0.60 5.76
C PRO A 39 2.20 0.74 7.06
N VAL A 40 0.90 0.98 6.92
CA VAL A 40 -0.05 0.99 8.05
C VAL A 40 -0.80 -0.34 8.07
N PRO A 41 -0.94 -1.02 9.22
CA PRO A 41 -1.72 -2.26 9.32
C PRO A 41 -3.21 -2.00 9.03
N PRO A 42 -3.95 -3.02 8.56
CA PRO A 42 -5.40 -2.90 8.42
C PRO A 42 -6.08 -2.84 9.80
N HIS A 43 -7.30 -2.31 9.86
CA HIS A 43 -8.11 -2.19 11.07
C HIS A 43 -9.59 -2.44 10.76
N GLU A 44 -10.22 -3.37 11.47
CA GLU A 44 -11.64 -3.70 11.22
C GLU A 44 -12.60 -2.71 11.89
N GLU A 45 -12.14 -1.96 12.89
CA GLU A 45 -12.90 -0.89 13.51
C GLU A 45 -12.98 0.32 12.58
N PHE A 46 -14.14 1.00 12.58
CA PHE A 46 -14.33 2.24 11.83
C PHE A 46 -13.57 3.38 12.50
N ILE A 47 -12.39 3.72 11.96
CA ILE A 47 -11.62 4.90 12.35
C ILE A 47 -11.96 6.00 11.36
N GLU A 48 -12.50 7.11 11.87
CA GLU A 48 -12.98 8.23 11.05
C GLU A 48 -13.95 7.79 9.93
N GLY A 49 -14.76 6.77 10.22
CA GLY A 49 -15.79 6.27 9.31
C GLY A 49 -15.29 5.32 8.22
N VAL A 50 -14.07 4.78 8.31
CA VAL A 50 -13.57 3.75 7.38
C VAL A 50 -13.00 2.56 8.14
N ALA A 51 -13.35 1.35 7.71
CA ALA A 51 -12.71 0.10 8.13
C ALA A 51 -11.87 -0.46 6.98
N THR A 52 -10.79 -1.17 7.30
CA THR A 52 -9.86 -1.74 6.32
C THR A 52 -9.54 -3.19 6.60
N ARG A 53 -9.39 -3.99 5.53
CA ARG A 53 -8.97 -5.39 5.61
C ARG A 53 -8.08 -5.76 4.44
N ASP A 54 -7.01 -6.50 4.72
CA ASP A 54 -6.15 -7.08 3.69
C ASP A 54 -6.62 -8.49 3.32
N VAL A 55 -6.65 -8.80 2.02
CA VAL A 55 -7.06 -10.09 1.49
C VAL A 55 -6.05 -10.59 0.45
N THR A 56 -5.77 -11.89 0.44
CA THR A 56 -5.04 -12.54 -0.65
C THR A 56 -6.04 -12.89 -1.76
N ILE A 57 -5.78 -12.42 -2.97
CA ILE A 57 -6.59 -12.68 -4.17
C ILE A 57 -6.10 -13.92 -4.90
N ASP A 58 -4.78 -14.10 -4.99
CA ASP A 58 -4.14 -15.26 -5.59
C ASP A 58 -2.97 -15.73 -4.73
N GLU A 59 -3.12 -16.92 -4.15
CA GLU A 59 -2.12 -17.55 -3.29
C GLU A 59 -0.83 -17.90 -4.05
N ASN A 60 -0.91 -18.17 -5.36
CA ASN A 60 0.28 -18.59 -6.11
C ASN A 60 1.25 -17.44 -6.35
N SER A 61 0.73 -16.25 -6.66
CA SER A 61 1.52 -15.02 -6.83
C SER A 61 1.72 -14.24 -5.54
N GLY A 62 0.97 -14.56 -4.48
CA GLY A 62 0.87 -13.75 -3.27
C GLY A 62 0.18 -12.40 -3.51
N LEU A 63 -0.59 -12.27 -4.60
CA LEU A 63 -1.29 -11.03 -4.94
C LEU A 63 -2.35 -10.74 -3.88
N GLY A 64 -2.19 -9.61 -3.19
CA GLY A 64 -3.14 -9.12 -2.20
C GLY A 64 -3.79 -7.80 -2.59
N ALA A 65 -4.88 -7.46 -1.91
CA ALA A 65 -5.50 -6.15 -1.97
C ALA A 65 -6.01 -5.72 -0.59
N ARG A 66 -6.08 -4.40 -0.38
CA ARG A 66 -6.76 -3.81 0.78
C ARG A 66 -8.16 -3.37 0.38
N ILE A 67 -9.15 -3.84 1.12
CA ILE A 67 -10.54 -3.38 1.02
C ILE A 67 -10.71 -2.21 1.98
N TYR A 68 -11.26 -1.11 1.47
CA TYR A 68 -11.71 0.04 2.27
C TYR A 68 -13.22 0.05 2.28
N LEU A 69 -13.82 -0.10 3.46
CA LEU A 69 -15.27 -0.09 3.64
C LEU A 69 -15.65 1.20 4.37
N PRO A 70 -16.34 2.16 3.72
CA PRO A 70 -16.87 3.31 4.43
C PRO A 70 -18.04 2.88 5.32
N GLN A 71 -18.19 3.56 6.45
CA GLN A 71 -19.34 3.41 7.31
C GLN A 71 -20.57 3.84 6.52
N HIS A 72 -21.51 2.92 6.37
CA HIS A 72 -22.73 3.12 5.61
C HIS A 72 -23.92 2.78 6.51
N GLU A 73 -24.84 3.73 6.68
CA GLU A 73 -26.13 3.48 7.29
C GLU A 73 -27.11 3.09 6.18
N PRO A 74 -27.46 1.80 6.05
CA PRO A 74 -28.40 1.38 5.02
C PRO A 74 -29.77 2.00 5.27
N ASP A 75 -30.37 2.55 4.22
CA ASP A 75 -31.75 3.01 4.26
C ASP A 75 -32.66 1.79 4.36
N ARG A 76 -33.38 1.70 5.49
CA ARG A 76 -34.28 0.58 5.79
C ARG A 76 -35.51 0.55 4.88
N SER A 77 -35.78 1.64 4.16
CA SER A 77 -36.87 1.77 3.20
C SER A 77 -36.45 1.47 1.76
N ALA A 78 -35.14 1.40 1.49
CA ALA A 78 -34.61 1.07 0.17
C ALA A 78 -34.60 -0.44 -0.07
N ASP A 79 -34.77 -0.83 -1.33
CA ASP A 79 -34.63 -2.23 -1.75
C ASP A 79 -33.18 -2.75 -1.59
N HIS A 80 -32.94 -4.02 -1.89
CA HIS A 80 -31.61 -4.62 -1.79
C HIS A 80 -30.54 -3.95 -2.66
N ASN A 81 -30.92 -3.17 -3.67
CA ASN A 81 -29.97 -2.46 -4.54
C ASN A 81 -29.68 -1.04 -4.05
N GLY A 82 -30.62 -0.38 -3.36
CA GLY A 82 -30.42 0.97 -2.81
C GLY A 82 -29.42 1.06 -1.66
N ASN A 83 -29.02 -0.09 -1.09
CA ASN A 83 -28.04 -0.18 0.01
C ASN A 83 -26.64 -0.65 -0.45
N LYS A 84 -26.40 -0.72 -1.77
CA LYS A 84 -25.08 -1.11 -2.32
C LYS A 84 -24.21 0.13 -2.56
N LEU A 85 -22.91 -0.02 -2.31
CA LEU A 85 -21.91 1.01 -2.59
C LEU A 85 -21.27 0.77 -3.97
N PRO A 86 -20.89 1.84 -4.69
CA PRO A 86 -20.04 1.70 -5.88
C PRO A 86 -18.67 1.12 -5.49
N VAL A 87 -18.09 0.34 -6.40
CA VAL A 87 -16.76 -0.25 -6.22
C VAL A 87 -15.73 0.56 -6.99
N ILE A 88 -14.65 0.95 -6.31
CA ILE A 88 -13.49 1.61 -6.91
C ILE A 88 -12.30 0.66 -6.83
N ILE A 89 -11.64 0.43 -7.96
CA ILE A 89 -10.40 -0.33 -8.03
C ILE A 89 -9.25 0.68 -8.16
N HIS A 90 -8.39 0.73 -7.15
CA HIS A 90 -7.27 1.65 -7.07
C HIS A 90 -5.94 0.90 -7.16
N PHE A 91 -5.04 1.39 -8.02
CA PHE A 91 -3.65 0.95 -8.12
C PHE A 91 -2.75 2.09 -7.64
N HIS A 92 -1.87 1.82 -6.67
CA HIS A 92 -1.01 2.85 -6.11
C HIS A 92 0.07 3.30 -7.11
N GLY A 93 0.62 4.49 -6.88
CA GLY A 93 1.74 5.03 -7.67
C GLY A 93 3.10 4.46 -7.24
N GLY A 94 4.16 5.27 -7.33
CA GLY A 94 5.52 4.85 -6.94
C GLY A 94 6.38 4.35 -8.10
N GLY A 95 6.06 4.74 -9.34
CA GLY A 95 6.93 4.54 -10.51
C GLY A 95 7.17 3.07 -10.89
N PHE A 96 6.31 2.15 -10.45
CA PHE A 96 6.47 0.70 -10.60
C PHE A 96 7.69 0.11 -9.87
N LEU A 97 8.24 0.83 -8.88
CA LEU A 97 9.44 0.44 -8.14
C LEU A 97 9.19 0.20 -6.63
N HIS A 98 7.95 0.41 -6.18
CA HIS A 98 7.48 0.12 -4.83
C HIS A 98 7.27 -1.39 -4.63
#